data_AF-A0A8S3D5J7-F1
#
_entry.id   AF-A0A8S3D5J7-F1
#
_cell.length_a   1.000
_cell.length_b   1.000
_cell.length_c   1.000
_cell.angle_alpha   90.00
_cell.angle_beta   90.00
_cell.angle_gamma   90.00
#
_symmetry.space_group_name_H-M   'P 1'
#
loop_
_entity.id
_entity.type
_entity.pdbx_description
1 polymer ?
#
loop_
_entity_poly.entity_id
_entity_poly.type
_entity_poly.pdbx_seq_one_letter_code
_entity_poly.pdbx_strand_id
1 'polypeptide(L)'
;FEKNEGIIILAATNRRDYLDSALLRPGRFDSEIHISPPDLRGRTEIFELYLSKVTYDRNIDMEYLAKGTTGFTGADIENMVNQAALYAAQIDAPAVNMKHLEHARDKVLMGPAKKSKIPDHETNNITAYHEAGHTIVRYFNHDADPLHKVTIVPRGQALGFTAHIPSKEMYNRTRSQLLAEMDVMMGGRAAEEQIFGMDKITTGAASDFNQATKLATNMVILSFVTFLFIQAQIICFSKIIS
;
A
#
# COMPACT_ATOMS: atom_id res chain seq x y z
N PHE A 1 -48.97 -17.82 0.11
CA PHE A 1 -47.74 -17.72 -0.68
C PHE A 1 -47.28 -19.13 -0.96
N GLU A 2 -47.43 -19.61 -2.19
CA GLU A 2 -46.84 -20.88 -2.61
C GLU A 2 -45.32 -20.77 -2.46
N LYS A 3 -44.71 -21.73 -1.76
CA LYS A 3 -43.25 -21.85 -1.73
C LYS A 3 -42.86 -22.22 -3.16
N ASN A 4 -42.16 -21.31 -3.85
CA ASN A 4 -41.46 -21.65 -5.08
C ASN A 4 -40.38 -22.70 -4.73
N GLU A 5 -40.75 -23.97 -4.78
CA GLU A 5 -39.83 -25.08 -4.55
C GLU A 5 -38.75 -25.06 -5.65
N GLY A 6 -37.49 -24.91 -5.24
CA GLY A 6 -36.33 -24.98 -6.14
C GLY A 6 -35.71 -23.65 -6.60
N ILE A 7 -36.21 -22.49 -6.17
CA ILE A 7 -35.56 -21.20 -6.49
C ILE A 7 -34.57 -20.81 -5.38
N ILE A 8 -33.30 -20.61 -5.75
CA ILE A 8 -32.26 -20.04 -4.88
C ILE A 8 -31.99 -18.61 -5.33
N ILE A 9 -32.00 -17.65 -4.39
CA ILE A 9 -31.70 -16.25 -4.64
C ILE A 9 -30.35 -15.92 -4.01
N LEU A 10 -29.43 -15.39 -4.82
CA LEU A 10 -28.13 -14.89 -4.38
C LEU A 10 -28.07 -13.37 -4.65
N ALA A 11 -27.53 -12.62 -3.69
CA ALA A 11 -27.31 -11.19 -3.81
C ALA A 11 -25.94 -10.83 -3.20
N ALA A 12 -25.31 -9.79 -3.72
CA ALA A 12 -24.05 -9.26 -3.20
C ALA A 12 -24.20 -7.77 -2.89
N THR A 13 -23.67 -7.32 -1.76
CA THR A 13 -23.63 -5.90 -1.37
C THR A 13 -22.35 -5.60 -0.60
N ASN A 14 -21.79 -4.41 -0.83
CA ASN A 14 -20.70 -3.87 -0.01
C ASN A 14 -21.24 -3.05 1.19
N ARG A 15 -22.57 -2.87 1.27
CA ARG A 15 -23.25 -1.99 2.24
C ARG A 15 -24.44 -2.69 2.86
N ARG A 16 -24.17 -3.66 3.74
CA ARG A 16 -25.21 -4.38 4.48
C ARG A 16 -26.05 -3.44 5.34
N ASP A 17 -25.40 -2.43 5.93
CA ASP A 17 -25.99 -1.39 6.76
C ASP A 17 -27.10 -0.60 6.06
N TYR A 18 -27.12 -0.60 4.72
CA TYR A 18 -28.11 0.13 3.91
C TYR A 18 -29.27 -0.75 3.44
N LEU A 19 -29.22 -2.06 3.69
CA LEU A 19 -30.31 -2.95 3.34
C LEU A 19 -31.48 -2.78 4.31
N ASP A 20 -32.69 -2.79 3.77
CA ASP A 20 -33.89 -2.81 4.59
C ASP A 20 -33.90 -4.07 5.47
N SER A 21 -34.07 -3.87 6.78
CA SER A 21 -34.22 -4.94 7.78
C SER A 21 -35.27 -5.99 7.40
N ALA A 22 -36.29 -5.61 6.62
CA ALA A 22 -37.30 -6.53 6.12
C ALA A 22 -36.70 -7.60 5.20
N LEU A 23 -35.66 -7.29 4.41
CA LEU A 23 -35.01 -8.24 3.51
C LEU A 23 -34.17 -9.29 4.25
N LEU A 24 -33.65 -8.94 5.43
CA LEU A 24 -32.80 -9.79 6.27
C LEU A 24 -33.60 -10.71 7.22
N ARG A 25 -34.94 -10.70 7.13
CA ARG A 25 -35.78 -11.55 7.98
C ARG A 25 -35.73 -13.01 7.52
N PRO A 26 -35.86 -13.98 8.44
CA PRO A 26 -35.89 -15.40 8.12
C PRO A 26 -36.90 -15.74 7.00
N GLY A 27 -36.48 -16.57 6.04
CA GLY A 27 -37.27 -16.91 4.84
C GLY A 27 -37.12 -15.94 3.66
N ARG A 28 -36.15 -15.00 3.72
CA ARG A 28 -35.75 -14.11 2.63
C ARG A 28 -34.23 -14.23 2.39
N PHE A 29 -33.43 -13.23 2.75
CA PHE A 29 -31.98 -13.37 2.86
C PHE A 29 -31.62 -13.76 4.28
N ASP A 30 -31.76 -15.04 4.59
CA ASP A 30 -31.50 -15.60 5.92
C ASP A 30 -30.08 -16.16 6.09
N SER A 31 -29.39 -16.42 4.98
CA SER A 31 -27.99 -16.85 4.96
C SER A 31 -27.08 -15.74 4.45
N GLU A 32 -26.10 -15.37 5.26
CA GLU A 32 -25.09 -14.37 4.91
C GLU A 32 -23.71 -15.02 4.85
N ILE A 33 -22.98 -14.76 3.77
CA ILE A 33 -21.59 -15.18 3.61
C ILE A 33 -20.75 -13.92 3.41
N HIS A 34 -19.86 -13.65 4.37
CA HIS A 34 -18.92 -12.54 4.25
C HIS A 34 -17.71 -12.96 3.42
N ILE A 35 -17.43 -12.21 2.36
CA ILE A 35 -16.27 -12.43 1.50
C ILE A 35 -15.23 -11.36 1.84
N SER A 36 -14.23 -11.75 2.63
CA SER A 36 -13.09 -10.90 2.95
C SER A 36 -12.12 -10.79 1.76
N PRO A 37 -11.29 -9.74 1.69
CA PRO A 37 -10.15 -9.70 0.78
C PRO A 37 -9.26 -10.95 0.93
N PRO A 38 -8.64 -11.43 -0.16
CA PRO A 38 -7.82 -12.64 -0.14
C PRO A 38 -6.57 -12.46 0.73
N ASP A 39 -6.21 -13.54 1.44
CA ASP A 39 -4.92 -13.66 2.13
C ASP A 39 -3.78 -13.90 1.13
N LEU A 40 -2.54 -14.03 1.61
CA LEU A 40 -1.37 -14.27 0.77
C LEU A 40 -1.59 -15.45 -0.19
N ARG A 41 -2.11 -16.58 0.31
CA ARG A 41 -2.32 -17.78 -0.51
C ARG A 41 -3.39 -17.55 -1.57
N GLY A 42 -4.51 -16.95 -1.18
CA GLY A 42 -5.58 -16.56 -2.09
C GLY A 42 -5.09 -15.61 -3.17
N ARG A 43 -4.24 -14.63 -2.84
CA ARG A 43 -3.63 -13.74 -3.83
C ARG A 43 -2.72 -14.48 -4.80
N THR A 44 -1.90 -15.42 -4.32
CA THR A 44 -1.07 -16.29 -5.18
C THR A 44 -1.94 -17.10 -6.15
N GLU A 45 -3.00 -17.76 -5.66
CA GLU A 45 -3.94 -18.54 -6.50
C GLU A 45 -4.65 -17.64 -7.53
N ILE A 46 -5.01 -16.40 -7.16
CA ILE A 46 -5.61 -15.44 -8.07
C ILE A 46 -4.59 -14.97 -9.13
N PHE A 47 -3.33 -14.74 -8.76
CA PHE A 47 -2.27 -14.45 -9.73
C PHE A 47 -2.06 -15.60 -10.71
N GLU A 48 -2.02 -16.85 -10.24
CA GLU A 48 -1.94 -18.05 -11.09
C GLU A 48 -3.11 -18.08 -12.11
N LEU A 49 -4.34 -17.86 -11.63
CA LEU A 49 -5.52 -17.83 -12.47
C LEU A 49 -5.42 -16.76 -13.57
N TYR A 50 -5.09 -15.52 -13.23
CA TYR A 50 -5.07 -14.44 -14.22
C TYR A 50 -3.84 -14.47 -15.13
N LEU A 51 -2.68 -14.90 -14.63
CA LEU A 51 -1.50 -15.10 -15.47
C LEU A 51 -1.73 -16.23 -16.47
N SER A 52 -2.47 -17.28 -16.12
CA SER A 52 -2.81 -18.37 -17.07
C SER A 52 -3.60 -17.90 -18.29
N LYS A 53 -4.24 -16.73 -18.22
CA LYS A 53 -5.02 -16.12 -19.32
C LYS A 53 -4.17 -15.30 -20.29
N VAL A 54 -2.88 -15.10 -20.02
CA VAL A 54 -1.96 -14.33 -20.86
C VAL A 54 -0.67 -15.11 -21.14
N THR A 55 0.10 -14.72 -22.15
CA THR A 55 1.44 -15.30 -22.34
C THR A 55 2.38 -14.68 -21.33
N TYR A 56 2.94 -15.48 -20.41
CA TYR A 56 3.82 -15.02 -19.35
C TYR A 56 5.08 -15.89 -19.22
N ASP A 57 6.13 -15.31 -18.64
CA ASP A 57 7.37 -16.01 -18.31
C ASP A 57 7.17 -16.91 -17.09
N ARG A 58 7.59 -18.18 -17.19
CA ARG A 58 7.48 -19.16 -16.10
C ARG A 58 8.37 -18.84 -14.90
N ASN A 59 9.32 -17.92 -15.04
CA ASN A 59 10.19 -17.45 -13.96
C ASN A 59 9.56 -16.37 -13.08
N ILE A 60 8.28 -16.03 -13.26
CA ILE A 60 7.58 -15.07 -12.39
C ILE A 60 7.39 -15.67 -10.99
N ASP A 61 7.91 -14.99 -9.99
CA ASP A 61 7.68 -15.30 -8.58
C ASP A 61 6.32 -14.74 -8.13
N MET A 62 5.31 -15.60 -8.09
CA MET A 62 3.94 -15.22 -7.73
C MET A 62 3.78 -14.97 -6.23
N GLU A 63 4.55 -15.67 -5.38
CA GLU A 63 4.52 -15.44 -3.94
C GLU A 63 5.07 -14.04 -3.61
N TYR A 64 6.13 -13.63 -4.30
CA TYR A 64 6.67 -12.28 -4.20
C TYR A 64 5.67 -11.21 -4.61
N LEU A 65 4.95 -11.42 -5.73
CA LEU A 65 3.89 -10.51 -6.16
C LEU A 65 2.79 -10.41 -5.10
N ALA A 66 2.33 -11.56 -4.59
CA ALA A 66 1.28 -11.63 -3.58
C ALA A 66 1.68 -10.93 -2.26
N LYS A 67 2.95 -10.98 -1.86
CA LYS A 67 3.48 -10.18 -0.72
C LYS A 67 3.43 -8.69 -1.00
N GLY A 68 3.81 -8.28 -2.21
CA GLY A 68 3.83 -6.88 -2.66
C GLY A 68 2.45 -6.27 -2.95
N THR A 69 1.37 -7.05 -2.89
CA THR A 69 0.00 -6.61 -3.16
C THR A 69 -0.94 -6.89 -1.97
N THR A 70 -0.43 -6.72 -0.75
CA THR A 70 -1.25 -6.83 0.46
C THR A 70 -2.44 -5.87 0.38
N GLY A 71 -3.65 -6.37 0.66
CA GLY A 71 -4.90 -5.61 0.57
C GLY A 71 -5.55 -5.56 -0.82
N PHE A 72 -4.92 -6.13 -1.86
CA PHE A 72 -5.53 -6.21 -3.18
C PHE A 72 -6.71 -7.17 -3.19
N THR A 73 -7.78 -6.79 -3.88
CA THR A 73 -8.89 -7.66 -4.22
C THR A 73 -8.59 -8.48 -5.48
N GLY A 74 -9.43 -9.47 -5.79
CA GLY A 74 -9.31 -10.22 -7.04
C GLY A 74 -9.41 -9.33 -8.29
N ALA A 75 -10.22 -8.26 -8.23
CA ALA A 75 -10.34 -7.29 -9.31
C ALA A 75 -9.08 -6.43 -9.47
N ASP A 76 -8.42 -6.06 -8.37
CA ASP A 76 -7.16 -5.31 -8.42
C ASP A 76 -6.04 -6.14 -9.05
N ILE A 77 -5.96 -7.44 -8.71
CA ILE A 77 -5.00 -8.37 -9.30
C ILE A 77 -5.29 -8.60 -10.78
N GLU A 78 -6.55 -8.82 -11.17
CA GLU A 78 -6.96 -8.92 -12.57
C GLU A 78 -6.53 -7.69 -13.37
N ASN A 79 -6.85 -6.50 -12.85
CA ASN A 79 -6.49 -5.24 -13.48
C ASN A 79 -4.96 -5.10 -13.59
N MET A 80 -4.21 -5.44 -12.54
CA MET A 80 -2.75 -5.42 -12.57
C MET A 80 -2.17 -6.33 -13.65
N VAL A 81 -2.66 -7.58 -13.78
CA VAL A 81 -2.21 -8.52 -14.82
C VAL A 81 -2.55 -7.98 -16.21
N ASN A 82 -3.76 -7.43 -16.39
CA ASN A 82 -4.17 -6.83 -17.66
C ASN A 82 -3.30 -5.62 -18.04
N GLN A 83 -3.00 -4.73 -17.09
CA GLN A 83 -2.10 -3.59 -17.33
C GLN A 83 -0.68 -4.05 -17.69
N ALA A 84 -0.20 -5.16 -17.09
CA ALA A 84 1.10 -5.74 -17.42
C ALA A 84 1.12 -6.31 -18.84
N ALA A 85 0.05 -7.00 -19.25
CA ALA A 85 -0.09 -7.54 -20.60
C ALA A 85 -0.16 -6.43 -21.66
N LEU A 86 -0.95 -5.38 -21.41
CA LEU A 86 -1.02 -4.21 -22.30
C LEU A 86 0.35 -3.52 -22.43
N TYR A 87 1.08 -3.38 -21.33
CA TYR A 87 2.42 -2.79 -21.37
C TYR A 87 3.42 -3.66 -22.13
N ALA A 88 3.39 -4.98 -21.92
CA ALA A 88 4.22 -5.93 -22.65
C ALA A 88 3.96 -5.84 -24.17
N ALA A 89 2.68 -5.81 -24.57
CA ALA A 89 2.29 -5.67 -25.97
C ALA A 89 2.73 -4.32 -26.56
N GLN A 90 2.65 -3.22 -25.79
CA GLN A 90 3.06 -1.90 -26.25
C GLN A 90 4.56 -1.81 -26.60
N ILE A 91 5.40 -2.63 -25.97
CA ILE A 91 6.84 -2.67 -26.21
C ILE A 91 7.27 -3.89 -27.05
N ASP A 92 6.33 -4.55 -27.71
CA ASP A 92 6.54 -5.76 -28.52
C ASP A 92 7.29 -6.89 -27.78
N ALA A 93 7.04 -7.02 -26.47
CA ALA A 93 7.63 -8.10 -25.68
C ALA A 93 6.90 -9.43 -25.95
N PRO A 94 7.62 -10.56 -26.04
CA PRO A 94 7.03 -11.86 -26.38
C PRO A 94 6.15 -12.44 -25.27
N ALA A 95 6.33 -12.01 -24.03
CA ALA A 95 5.59 -12.49 -22.86
C ALA A 95 5.60 -11.45 -21.74
N VAL A 96 4.60 -11.54 -20.85
CA VAL A 96 4.57 -10.82 -19.58
C VAL A 96 5.67 -11.35 -18.68
N ASN A 97 6.53 -10.47 -18.18
CA ASN A 97 7.59 -10.83 -17.23
C ASN A 97 7.44 -10.02 -15.93
N MET A 98 8.35 -10.27 -14.99
CA MET A 98 8.33 -9.61 -13.69
C MET A 98 8.37 -8.07 -13.78
N LYS A 99 9.14 -7.51 -14.72
CA LYS A 99 9.25 -6.05 -14.90
C LYS A 99 7.93 -5.43 -15.35
N HIS A 100 7.16 -6.12 -16.19
CA HIS A 100 5.85 -5.66 -16.63
C HIS A 100 4.84 -5.66 -15.47
N LEU A 101 4.89 -6.70 -14.64
CA LEU A 101 4.03 -6.82 -13.45
C LEU A 101 4.40 -5.77 -12.40
N GLU A 102 5.68 -5.52 -12.13
CA GLU A 102 6.09 -4.44 -11.24
C GLU A 102 5.67 -3.06 -11.76
N HIS A 103 5.78 -2.82 -13.07
CA HIS A 103 5.30 -1.58 -13.67
C HIS A 103 3.79 -1.40 -13.52
N ALA A 104 3.03 -2.49 -13.72
CA ALA A 104 1.58 -2.49 -13.54
C ALA A 104 1.19 -2.27 -12.08
N ARG A 105 1.88 -2.93 -11.13
CA ARG A 105 1.68 -2.74 -9.69
C ARG A 105 1.88 -1.28 -9.31
N ASP A 106 2.97 -0.66 -9.76
CA ASP A 106 3.23 0.76 -9.52
C ASP A 106 2.10 1.65 -10.07
N LYS A 107 1.58 1.30 -11.25
CA LYS A 107 0.48 2.03 -11.89
C LYS A 107 -0.84 1.87 -11.13
N VAL A 108 -1.11 0.69 -10.56
CA VAL A 108 -2.31 0.45 -9.74
C VAL A 108 -2.19 1.17 -8.39
N LEU A 109 -1.03 1.12 -7.75
CA LEU A 109 -0.80 1.74 -6.43
C LEU A 109 -0.72 3.28 -6.49
N MET A 110 0.06 3.82 -7.43
CA MET A 110 0.42 5.24 -7.47
C MET A 110 -0.24 6.00 -8.62
N GLY A 111 -0.89 5.30 -9.56
CA GLY A 111 -1.40 5.88 -10.79
C GLY A 111 -0.34 5.97 -11.91
N PRO A 112 -0.73 6.53 -13.08
CA PRO A 112 0.16 6.62 -14.24
C PRO A 112 1.33 7.58 -13.98
N ALA A 113 2.49 7.27 -14.58
CA ALA A 113 3.65 8.15 -14.56
C ALA A 113 3.38 9.44 -15.34
N LYS A 114 3.70 10.58 -14.74
CA LYS A 114 3.58 11.89 -15.39
C LYS A 114 4.79 12.14 -16.28
N LYS A 115 4.64 11.93 -17.59
CA LYS A 115 5.70 12.21 -18.58
C LYS A 115 5.81 13.70 -18.97
N SER A 116 4.76 14.49 -18.79
CA SER A 116 4.66 15.87 -19.32
C SER A 116 5.03 16.97 -18.33
N LYS A 117 5.14 16.67 -17.04
CA LYS A 117 5.42 17.65 -15.98
C LYS A 117 6.70 17.22 -15.25
N ILE A 118 7.84 17.47 -15.89
CA ILE A 118 9.15 17.25 -15.28
C ILE A 118 9.29 18.32 -14.18
N PRO A 119 9.47 17.94 -12.90
CA PRO A 119 9.72 18.90 -11.85
C PRO A 119 10.98 19.72 -12.16
N ASP A 120 11.01 20.96 -11.72
CA ASP A 120 12.24 21.76 -11.75
C ASP A 120 13.34 21.07 -10.91
N HIS A 121 14.60 21.43 -11.18
CA HIS A 121 15.74 20.79 -10.54
C HIS A 121 15.72 20.97 -9.01
N GLU A 122 15.21 22.09 -8.49
CA GLU A 122 15.11 22.33 -7.04
C GLU A 122 14.06 21.40 -6.41
N THR A 123 12.84 21.35 -6.95
CA THR A 123 11.80 20.44 -6.48
C THR A 123 12.22 18.96 -6.57
N ASN A 124 12.87 18.57 -7.67
CA ASN A 124 13.35 17.21 -7.85
C ASN A 124 14.44 16.86 -6.83
N ASN A 125 15.34 17.81 -6.54
CA ASN A 125 16.37 17.65 -5.53
C ASN A 125 15.75 17.50 -4.13
N ILE A 126 14.78 18.35 -3.77
CA ILE A 126 14.07 18.23 -2.48
C ILE A 126 13.39 16.87 -2.36
N THR A 127 12.69 16.44 -3.41
CA THR A 127 12.03 15.11 -3.45
C THR A 127 13.05 13.99 -3.30
N ALA A 128 14.22 14.09 -3.93
CA ALA A 128 15.28 13.09 -3.81
C ALA A 128 15.79 12.95 -2.36
N TYR A 129 16.03 14.06 -1.67
CA TYR A 129 16.42 14.02 -0.25
C TYR A 129 15.30 13.55 0.66
N HIS A 130 14.05 13.91 0.36
CA HIS A 130 12.87 13.42 1.09
C HIS A 130 12.76 11.88 1.01
N GLU A 131 12.78 11.32 -0.19
CA GLU A 131 12.73 9.87 -0.38
C GLU A 131 13.97 9.16 0.18
N ALA A 132 15.15 9.80 0.10
CA ALA A 132 16.36 9.30 0.73
C ALA A 132 16.22 9.23 2.27
N GLY A 133 15.54 10.21 2.88
CA GLY A 133 15.23 10.22 4.30
C GLY A 133 14.40 9.01 4.73
N HIS A 134 13.28 8.75 4.05
CA HIS A 134 12.48 7.54 4.29
C HIS A 134 13.31 6.26 4.09
N THR A 135 14.10 6.23 3.01
CA THR A 135 14.89 5.07 2.61
C THR A 135 15.96 4.72 3.65
N ILE A 136 16.74 5.71 4.09
CA ILE A 136 17.82 5.51 5.07
C ILE A 136 17.25 5.04 6.41
N VAL A 137 16.23 5.73 6.91
CA VAL A 137 15.60 5.36 8.19
C VAL A 137 15.04 3.94 8.13
N ARG A 138 14.36 3.57 7.04
CA ARG A 138 13.83 2.22 6.86
C ARG A 138 14.93 1.16 6.73
N TYR A 139 16.02 1.47 6.02
CA TYR A 139 17.11 0.53 5.80
C TYR A 139 17.85 0.17 7.11
N PHE A 140 18.05 1.14 7.99
CA PHE A 140 18.76 0.92 9.26
C PHE A 140 17.85 0.46 10.41
N ASN A 141 16.53 0.59 10.28
CA ASN A 141 15.60 0.13 11.29
C ASN A 141 15.18 -1.33 11.04
N HIS A 142 15.73 -2.26 11.84
CA HIS A 142 15.48 -3.70 11.72
C HIS A 142 14.02 -4.12 11.99
N ASP A 143 13.25 -3.30 12.69
CA ASP A 143 11.83 -3.55 12.96
C ASP A 143 10.91 -3.01 11.84
N ALA A 144 11.44 -2.23 10.89
CA ALA A 144 10.69 -1.75 9.74
C ALA A 144 10.59 -2.84 8.65
N ASP A 145 9.51 -2.81 7.86
CA ASP A 145 9.37 -3.73 6.74
C ASP A 145 10.47 -3.47 5.68
N PRO A 146 11.05 -4.54 5.08
CA PRO A 146 12.17 -4.41 4.15
C PRO A 146 11.90 -3.45 2.98
N LEU A 147 12.91 -2.63 2.68
CA LEU A 147 12.90 -1.74 1.51
C LEU A 147 12.80 -2.58 0.24
N HIS A 148 11.92 -2.18 -0.66
CA HIS A 148 11.74 -2.82 -1.96
C HIS A 148 12.24 -1.94 -3.11
N LYS A 149 11.82 -0.67 -3.14
CA LYS A 149 12.16 0.25 -4.22
C LYS A 149 12.02 1.69 -3.79
N VAL A 150 12.89 2.56 -4.32
CA VAL A 150 12.78 4.01 -4.17
C VAL A 150 12.74 4.65 -5.56
N THR A 151 11.91 5.68 -5.74
CA THR A 151 11.78 6.42 -7.00
C THR A 151 11.46 7.89 -6.75
N ILE A 152 12.05 8.77 -7.54
CA ILE A 152 11.70 10.21 -7.61
C ILE A 152 10.87 10.54 -8.86
N VAL A 153 10.45 9.51 -9.60
CA VAL A 153 9.61 9.68 -10.79
C VAL A 153 8.17 9.95 -10.35
N PRO A 154 7.58 11.09 -10.73
CA PRO A 154 6.24 11.45 -10.28
C PRO A 154 5.16 10.53 -10.88
N ARG A 155 4.27 10.04 -10.02
CA ARG A 155 3.14 9.17 -10.37
C ARG A 155 1.88 9.64 -9.66
N GLY A 156 0.79 9.79 -10.41
CA GLY A 156 -0.48 10.26 -9.85
C GLY A 156 -0.31 11.56 -9.06
N GLN A 157 -0.59 11.55 -7.76
CA GLN A 157 -0.42 12.70 -6.85
C GLN A 157 0.96 12.74 -6.16
N ALA A 158 1.73 11.65 -6.20
CA ALA A 158 3.03 11.54 -5.56
C ALA A 158 4.17 12.06 -6.47
N LEU A 159 5.14 12.75 -5.88
CA LEU A 159 6.36 13.23 -6.57
C LEU A 159 7.52 12.24 -6.47
N GLY A 160 7.57 11.49 -5.37
CA GLY A 160 8.45 10.36 -5.14
C GLY A 160 7.71 9.26 -4.39
N PHE A 161 8.32 8.09 -4.26
CA PHE A 161 7.77 7.01 -3.45
C PHE A 161 8.85 6.02 -2.98
N THR A 162 8.81 5.71 -1.69
CA THR A 162 9.61 4.65 -1.05
C THR A 162 8.72 3.44 -0.75
N ALA A 163 8.84 2.41 -1.57
CA ALA A 163 8.08 1.16 -1.46
C ALA A 163 8.77 0.16 -0.54
N HIS A 164 7.96 -0.57 0.23
CA HIS A 164 8.38 -1.70 1.05
C HIS A 164 7.52 -2.93 0.75
N ILE A 165 8.06 -4.12 1.00
CA ILE A 165 7.32 -5.38 0.92
C ILE A 165 7.49 -6.09 2.27
N PRO A 166 6.39 -6.37 3.00
CA PRO A 166 6.48 -7.14 4.24
C PRO A 166 7.07 -8.53 3.98
N SER A 167 7.95 -8.97 4.87
CA SER A 167 8.55 -10.31 4.79
C SER A 167 7.53 -11.43 5.05
N LYS A 168 6.52 -11.13 5.86
CA LYS A 168 5.40 -12.00 6.21
C LYS A 168 4.11 -11.20 6.33
N GLU A 169 2.99 -11.82 6.05
CA GLU A 169 1.69 -11.23 6.31
C GLU A 169 1.44 -11.22 7.83
N MET A 170 1.28 -10.02 8.40
CA MET A 170 1.16 -9.83 9.84
C MET A 170 -0.28 -9.46 10.22
N TYR A 171 -0.89 -10.25 11.08
CA TYR A 171 -2.19 -9.93 11.67
C TYR A 171 -2.09 -8.88 12.77
N ASN A 172 -0.98 -8.88 13.51
CA ASN A 172 -0.72 -7.96 14.62
C ASN A 172 0.68 -7.34 14.44
N ARG A 173 0.84 -6.06 14.81
CA ARG A 173 2.14 -5.38 14.87
C ARG A 173 2.56 -5.14 16.32
N THR A 174 3.84 -5.32 16.61
CA THR A 174 4.40 -4.99 17.92
C THR A 174 4.59 -3.49 18.07
N ARG A 175 4.69 -3.00 19.32
CA ARG A 175 5.00 -1.58 19.58
C ARG A 175 6.27 -1.12 18.88
N SER A 176 7.31 -1.97 18.84
CA SER A 176 8.58 -1.64 18.18
C SER A 176 8.40 -1.39 16.68
N GLN A 177 7.64 -2.25 16.00
CA GLN A 177 7.32 -2.09 14.58
C GLN A 177 6.47 -0.84 14.30
N LEU A 178 5.55 -0.49 15.20
CA LEU A 178 4.74 0.73 15.07
C LEU A 178 5.60 1.99 15.26
N LEU A 179 6.56 1.98 16.18
CA LEU A 179 7.53 3.06 16.34
C LEU A 179 8.46 3.16 15.13
N ALA A 180 8.96 2.03 14.63
CA ALA A 180 9.79 2.00 13.44
C ALA A 180 9.08 2.58 12.21
N GLU A 181 7.80 2.27 12.04
CA GLU A 181 6.99 2.85 10.97
C GLU A 181 6.82 4.37 11.14
N MET A 182 6.62 4.84 12.38
CA MET A 182 6.54 6.27 12.69
C MET A 182 7.86 6.99 12.39
N ASP A 183 8.99 6.39 12.77
CA ASP A 183 10.32 6.92 12.48
C ASP A 183 10.52 7.07 10.97
N VAL A 184 10.14 6.05 10.20
CA VAL A 184 10.19 6.09 8.74
C VAL A 184 9.34 7.21 8.19
N MET A 185 8.08 7.35 8.63
CA MET A 185 7.18 8.42 8.17
C MET A 185 7.75 9.83 8.41
N MET A 186 8.55 10.01 9.47
CA MET A 186 9.19 11.29 9.78
C MET A 186 10.53 11.49 9.06
N GLY A 187 11.10 10.44 8.48
CA GLY A 187 12.42 10.45 7.85
C GLY A 187 12.54 11.44 6.68
N GLY A 188 11.52 11.54 5.83
CA GLY A 188 11.52 12.49 4.70
C GLY A 188 11.57 13.95 5.15
N ARG A 189 10.73 14.31 6.15
CA ARG A 189 10.76 15.64 6.77
C ARG A 189 12.11 15.94 7.43
N ALA A 190 12.64 14.99 8.19
CA ALA A 190 13.91 15.15 8.88
C ALA A 190 15.05 15.38 7.89
N ALA A 191 15.09 14.66 6.76
CA ALA A 191 16.09 14.86 5.73
C ALA A 191 16.00 16.25 5.07
N GLU A 192 14.78 16.73 4.77
CA GLU A 192 14.58 18.09 4.24
C GLU A 192 15.14 19.14 5.20
N GLU A 193 14.79 19.05 6.48
CA GLU A 193 15.20 19.99 7.50
C GLU A 193 16.72 20.01 7.70
N GLN A 194 17.37 18.85 7.71
CA GLN A 194 18.82 18.75 7.91
C GLN A 194 19.62 19.31 6.73
N ILE A 195 19.15 19.13 5.50
CA ILE A 195 19.90 19.51 4.30
C ILE A 195 19.57 20.93 3.84
N PHE A 196 18.30 21.35 3.94
CA PHE A 196 17.84 22.63 3.40
C PHE A 196 17.51 23.67 4.48
N GLY A 197 17.41 23.27 5.76
CA GLY A 197 17.05 24.15 6.86
C GLY A 197 15.55 24.42 6.95
N MET A 198 15.15 25.14 8.00
CA MET A 198 13.74 25.41 8.34
C MET A 198 12.98 26.23 7.30
N ASP A 199 13.67 27.15 6.61
CA ASP A 199 13.05 28.07 5.67
C ASP A 199 12.68 27.42 4.33
N LYS A 200 13.25 26.24 4.04
CA LYS A 200 13.08 25.52 2.78
C LYS A 200 12.24 24.25 2.90
N ILE A 201 11.61 24.03 4.05
CA ILE A 201 10.83 22.81 4.22
C ILE A 201 9.50 22.91 3.49
N THR A 202 9.13 21.84 2.79
CA THR A 202 7.96 21.84 1.91
C THR A 202 6.68 21.38 2.61
N THR A 203 5.56 21.58 1.91
CA THR A 203 4.26 21.00 2.27
C THR A 203 4.12 19.54 1.80
N GLY A 204 5.14 18.97 1.13
CA GLY A 204 5.12 17.61 0.60
C GLY A 204 4.95 16.54 1.68
N ALA A 205 5.52 16.76 2.86
CA ALA A 205 5.44 15.85 4.01
C ALA A 205 4.06 15.78 4.70
N ALA A 206 3.05 16.52 4.24
CA ALA A 206 1.74 16.58 4.88
C ALA A 206 1.04 15.21 4.94
N SER A 207 1.20 14.38 3.90
CA SER A 207 0.66 13.01 3.89
C SER A 207 1.30 12.16 4.98
N ASP A 208 2.60 12.27 5.18
CA ASP A 208 3.36 11.46 6.13
C ASP A 208 3.02 11.84 7.56
N PHE A 209 2.89 13.14 7.85
CA PHE A 209 2.39 13.60 9.15
C PHE A 209 0.98 13.11 9.45
N ASN A 210 0.09 13.13 8.47
CA ASN A 210 -1.27 12.62 8.65
C ASN A 210 -1.27 11.12 8.98
N GLN A 211 -0.41 10.34 8.31
CA GLN A 211 -0.27 8.91 8.58
C GLN A 211 0.38 8.65 9.95
N ALA A 212 1.45 9.36 10.29
CA ALA A 212 2.12 9.26 11.59
C ALA A 212 1.17 9.64 12.74
N THR A 213 0.37 10.69 12.57
CA THR A 213 -0.64 11.12 13.55
C THR A 213 -1.71 10.06 13.75
N LYS A 214 -2.23 9.46 12.66
CA LYS A 214 -3.21 8.37 12.74
C LYS A 214 -2.61 7.14 13.44
N LEU A 215 -1.37 6.80 13.11
CA LEU A 215 -0.66 5.68 13.73
C LEU A 215 -0.48 5.91 15.24
N ALA A 216 0.01 7.08 15.63
CA ALA A 216 0.16 7.49 17.03
C ALA A 216 -1.17 7.45 17.78
N THR A 217 -2.24 7.96 17.15
CA THR A 217 -3.60 7.93 17.72
C THR A 217 -4.08 6.50 17.93
N ASN A 218 -3.88 5.62 16.96
CA ASN A 218 -4.23 4.20 17.07
C ASN A 218 -3.42 3.48 18.14
N MET A 219 -2.13 3.81 18.32
CA MET A 219 -1.32 3.29 19.42
C MET A 219 -1.93 3.65 20.78
N VAL A 220 -2.41 4.89 20.96
CA VAL A 220 -3.04 5.29 22.25
C VAL A 220 -4.41 4.64 22.44
N ILE A 221 -5.26 4.69 21.42
CA ILE A 221 -6.68 4.28 21.54
C ILE A 221 -6.82 2.76 21.59
N LEU A 222 -6.07 2.04 20.75
CA LEU A 222 -6.28 0.60 20.53
C LEU A 222 -5.24 -0.28 21.23
N SER A 223 -4.00 0.18 21.48
CA SER A 223 -2.92 -0.72 21.92
C SER A 223 -1.70 -0.03 22.56
N PHE A 224 -1.60 -0.13 23.89
CA PHE A 224 -0.43 0.22 24.71
C PHE A 224 0.03 1.69 24.62
N VAL A 225 -0.44 2.51 25.58
CA VAL A 225 0.32 3.50 26.40
C VAL A 225 -0.61 4.63 26.89
N THR A 226 -0.48 4.98 28.19
CA THR A 226 -1.05 6.19 28.79
C THR A 226 -0.43 7.44 28.17
N PHE A 227 -1.26 8.46 27.91
CA PHE A 227 -1.05 9.77 27.25
C PHE A 227 0.33 10.47 27.38
N LEU A 228 1.17 10.13 28.37
CA LEU A 228 2.41 10.84 28.73
C LEU A 228 3.63 10.57 27.82
N PHE A 229 3.69 9.48 27.05
CA PHE A 229 4.95 9.07 26.40
C PHE A 229 5.13 9.55 24.94
N ILE A 230 4.05 9.88 24.22
CA ILE A 230 4.14 10.31 22.81
C ILE A 230 4.75 11.71 22.69
N GLN A 231 4.48 12.61 23.65
CA GLN A 231 5.13 13.92 23.68
C GLN A 231 6.65 13.81 23.79
N ALA A 232 7.18 12.82 24.52
CA ALA A 232 8.62 12.68 24.71
C ALA A 232 9.34 12.18 23.45
N GLN A 233 8.73 11.31 22.63
CA GLN A 233 9.37 10.81 21.40
C GLN A 233 9.29 11.80 20.23
N ILE A 234 8.21 12.58 20.12
CA ILE A 234 8.15 13.71 19.17
C ILE A 234 9.26 14.74 19.47
N ILE A 235 9.63 14.92 20.75
CA ILE A 235 10.69 15.82 21.18
C ILE A 235 12.10 15.18 21.08
N CYS A 236 12.23 13.87 21.29
CA CYS A 236 13.53 13.16 21.26
C CYS A 236 14.15 12.98 19.88
N PHE A 237 13.41 13.18 18.78
CA PHE A 237 14.00 13.14 17.44
C PHE A 237 15.08 14.20 17.22
N SER A 238 15.09 15.27 18.00
CA SER A 238 16.18 16.27 18.02
C SER A 238 17.53 15.71 18.49
N LYS A 239 17.59 14.54 19.14
CA LYS A 239 18.82 13.97 19.74
C LYS A 239 19.39 12.76 19.01
N ILE A 240 18.68 12.17 18.05
CA ILE A 240 19.21 11.05 17.24
C ILE A 240 20.02 11.58 16.04
N ILE A 241 20.00 12.90 15.81
CA ILE A 241 20.69 13.58 14.70
C ILE A 241 21.79 14.53 15.24
N SER A 242 22.34 14.26 16.44
CA SER A 242 23.51 14.93 17.01
C SER A 242 24.52 13.91 17.51
#